data_AF-A0A9D8GJC0-F1
#
_entry.id   AF-A0A9D8GJC0-F1
#
_cell.length_a   1.000
_cell.length_b   1.000
_cell.length_c   1.000
_cell.angle_alpha   90.00
_cell.angle_beta   90.00
_cell.angle_gamma   90.00
#
_symmetry.space_group_name_H-M   'P 1'
#
loop_
_entity.id
_entity.type
_entity.pdbx_description
1 polymer ?
#
loop_
_entity_poly.entity_id
_entity_poly.type
_entity_poly.pdbx_seq_one_letter_code
_entity_poly.pdbx_strand_id
1 'polypeptide(L)'
;MPQLDPSTFLPQIFWLAVLFGAFFLLMKNVALPRIGEVLQARALRLNEDLDTAQRLRVEAERSIAEYQAALDKAKTEAMAMVQKARDEAARESARRIAEVEAKLAAQSKAAEARIAEAKAGALGHVRGAAADLAGSLVEKLVGQAPSTAELQAAVGRAMDRRQ
;
A
#
# COMPACT_ATOMS: atom_id res chain seq x y z
N MET A 1 -31.43 103.13 16.83
CA MET A 1 -30.80 102.06 17.63
C MET A 1 -29.29 102.19 17.46
N PRO A 2 -28.52 102.42 18.53
CA PRO A 2 -27.08 102.72 18.44
C PRO A 2 -26.23 101.57 17.84
N GLN A 3 -26.77 100.36 17.71
CA GLN A 3 -26.10 99.21 17.08
C GLN A 3 -26.02 99.23 15.53
N LEU A 4 -26.60 100.24 14.85
CA LEU A 4 -26.52 100.38 13.38
C LEU A 4 -25.88 101.71 12.99
N ASP A 5 -24.76 102.06 13.61
CA ASP A 5 -23.95 103.23 13.24
C ASP A 5 -22.91 102.83 12.17
N PRO A 6 -23.03 103.33 10.91
CA PRO A 6 -22.16 102.96 9.79
C PRO A 6 -20.68 103.30 10.00
N SER A 7 -20.37 104.22 10.92
CA SER A 7 -18.99 104.62 11.24
C SER A 7 -18.18 103.50 11.93
N THR A 8 -18.85 102.53 12.55
CA THR A 8 -18.23 101.40 13.27
C THR A 8 -18.00 100.16 12.40
N PHE A 9 -18.61 100.10 11.23
CA PHE A 9 -18.57 98.92 10.36
C PHE A 9 -17.18 98.67 9.75
N LEU A 10 -16.45 99.72 9.34
CA LEU A 10 -15.12 99.56 8.75
C LEU A 10 -14.11 98.94 9.74
N PRO A 11 -13.94 99.44 10.98
CA PRO A 11 -13.08 98.81 11.97
C PRO A 11 -13.48 97.37 12.30
N GLN A 12 -14.79 97.08 12.38
CA GLN A 12 -15.29 95.74 12.68
C GLN A 12 -14.97 94.75 11.55
N ILE A 13 -15.16 95.15 10.29
CA ILE A 13 -14.81 94.32 9.12
C ILE A 13 -13.29 94.10 9.04
N PHE A 14 -12.48 95.13 9.33
CA PHE A 14 -11.03 95.00 9.37
C PHE A 14 -10.57 93.95 10.40
N TRP A 15 -11.03 94.05 11.66
CA TRP A 15 -10.68 93.07 12.69
C TRP A 15 -11.25 91.68 12.42
N LEU A 16 -12.45 91.58 11.84
CA LEU A 16 -13.01 90.31 11.37
C LEU A 16 -12.09 89.67 10.33
N ALA A 17 -11.63 90.42 9.33
CA ALA A 17 -10.74 89.91 8.29
C ALA A 17 -9.37 89.48 8.87
N VAL A 18 -8.81 90.23 9.81
CA VAL A 18 -7.55 89.89 10.49
C VAL A 18 -7.70 88.59 11.29
N LEU A 19 -8.73 88.48 12.14
CA LEU A 19 -8.97 87.29 12.96
C LEU A 19 -9.32 86.07 12.10
N PHE A 20 -10.14 86.27 11.07
CA PHE A 20 -10.48 85.21 10.11
C PHE A 20 -9.24 84.73 9.35
N GLY A 21 -8.39 85.65 8.89
CA GLY A 21 -7.12 85.32 8.24
C GLY A 21 -6.18 84.53 9.16
N ALA A 22 -6.03 84.97 10.41
CA ALA A 22 -5.22 84.26 11.41
C ALA A 22 -5.77 82.86 11.70
N PHE A 23 -7.09 82.72 11.87
CA PHE A 23 -7.75 81.43 12.06
C PHE A 23 -7.62 80.51 10.83
N PHE A 24 -7.77 81.07 9.62
CA PHE A 24 -7.59 80.33 8.37
C PHE A 24 -6.16 79.79 8.24
N LEU A 25 -5.14 80.60 8.55
CA LEU A 25 -3.75 80.16 8.55
C LEU A 25 -3.50 79.06 9.60
N LEU A 26 -4.09 79.19 10.79
CA LEU A 26 -4.04 78.15 11.82
C LEU A 26 -4.67 76.84 11.32
N MET A 27 -5.83 76.89 10.68
CA MET A 27 -6.48 75.71 10.09
C MET A 27 -5.67 75.09 8.97
N LYS A 28 -5.19 75.89 8.04
CA LYS A 28 -4.34 75.45 6.93
C LYS A 28 -3.07 74.76 7.43
N ASN A 29 -2.41 75.32 8.43
CA ASN A 29 -1.08 74.87 8.84
C ASN A 29 -1.11 73.81 9.95
N VAL A 30 -2.21 73.66 10.70
CA VAL A 30 -2.28 72.74 11.86
C VAL A 30 -3.38 71.69 11.70
N ALA A 31 -4.62 72.09 11.44
CA ALA A 31 -5.74 71.12 11.44
C ALA A 31 -5.79 70.27 10.17
N LEU A 32 -5.67 70.88 9.00
CA LEU A 32 -5.66 70.16 7.72
C LEU A 32 -4.54 69.11 7.64
N PRO A 33 -3.26 69.42 7.96
CA PRO A 33 -2.20 68.42 7.90
C PRO A 33 -2.43 67.29 8.89
N ARG A 34 -2.89 67.55 10.12
CA ARG A 34 -3.19 66.50 11.10
C ARG A 34 -4.28 65.53 10.63
N ILE A 35 -5.33 66.05 9.98
CA ILE A 35 -6.38 65.20 9.41
C ILE A 35 -5.82 64.39 8.23
N GLY A 36 -5.00 65.01 7.39
CA GLY A 36 -4.31 64.35 6.29
C GLY A 36 -3.43 63.19 6.75
N GLU A 37 -2.64 63.38 7.80
CA GLU A 37 -1.78 62.34 8.40
C GLU A 37 -2.60 61.13 8.88
N VAL A 38 -3.73 61.36 9.56
CA VAL A 38 -4.59 60.26 10.04
C VAL A 38 -5.22 59.50 8.86
N LEU A 39 -5.68 60.21 7.83
CA LEU A 39 -6.24 59.58 6.64
C LEU A 39 -5.19 58.77 5.88
N GLN A 40 -3.98 59.30 5.72
CA GLN A 40 -2.87 58.58 5.08
C GLN A 40 -2.45 57.36 5.90
N ALA A 41 -2.33 57.49 7.22
CA ALA A 41 -1.98 56.36 8.09
C ALA A 41 -3.04 55.24 8.01
N ARG A 42 -4.33 55.58 7.94
CA ARG A 42 -5.40 54.60 7.72
C ARG A 42 -5.34 53.96 6.35
N ALA A 43 -5.13 54.74 5.30
CA ALA A 43 -5.00 54.23 3.93
C ALA A 43 -3.80 53.27 3.80
N LEU A 44 -2.67 53.62 4.42
CA LEU A 44 -1.48 52.77 4.43
C LEU A 44 -1.76 51.44 5.13
N ARG A 45 -2.32 51.46 6.35
CA ARG A 45 -2.68 50.24 7.08
C ARG A 45 -3.66 49.37 6.30
N LEU A 46 -4.69 49.96 5.70
CA LEU A 46 -5.65 49.20 4.90
C LEU A 46 -4.97 48.51 3.72
N ASN A 47 -4.06 49.20 3.02
CA ASN A 47 -3.31 48.59 1.93
C ASN A 47 -2.37 47.48 2.41
N GLU A 48 -1.68 47.67 3.54
CA GLU A 48 -0.82 46.65 4.15
C GLU A 48 -1.63 45.41 4.57
N ASP A 49 -2.79 45.61 5.19
CA ASP A 49 -3.70 44.54 5.60
C ASP A 49 -4.24 43.77 4.38
N LEU A 50 -4.61 44.48 3.31
CA LEU A 50 -5.07 43.87 2.06
C LEU A 50 -3.96 43.07 1.35
N ASP A 51 -2.74 43.60 1.27
CA ASP A 51 -1.59 42.89 0.70
C ASP A 51 -1.27 41.63 1.53
N THR A 52 -1.26 41.77 2.85
CA THR A 52 -1.04 40.65 3.77
C THR A 52 -2.13 39.58 3.62
N ALA A 53 -3.39 39.97 3.55
CA ALA A 53 -4.51 39.06 3.33
C ALA A 53 -4.39 38.33 1.98
N GLN A 54 -4.01 39.05 0.92
CA GLN A 54 -3.81 38.45 -0.40
C GLN A 54 -2.65 37.46 -0.39
N ARG A 55 -1.52 37.80 0.24
CA ARG A 55 -0.37 36.90 0.40
C ARG A 55 -0.73 35.64 1.16
N LEU A 56 -1.42 35.78 2.30
CA LEU A 56 -1.88 34.64 3.10
C LEU A 56 -2.87 33.76 2.33
N ARG A 57 -3.75 34.36 1.52
CA ARG A 57 -4.67 33.62 0.64
C ARG A 57 -3.90 32.77 -0.36
N VAL A 58 -2.91 33.35 -1.05
CA VAL A 58 -2.08 32.64 -2.03
C VAL A 58 -1.26 31.53 -1.36
N GLU A 59 -0.70 31.78 -0.18
CA GLU A 59 0.03 30.77 0.59
C GLU A 59 -0.87 29.61 1.03
N ALA A 60 -2.09 29.91 1.48
CA ALA A 60 -3.09 28.90 1.82
C ALA A 60 -3.52 28.07 0.60
N GLU A 61 -3.82 28.72 -0.54
CA GLU A 61 -4.15 28.05 -1.81
C GLU A 61 -3.01 27.11 -2.25
N ARG A 62 -1.76 27.57 -2.14
CA ARG A 62 -0.58 26.77 -2.45
C ARG A 62 -0.43 25.57 -1.51
N SER A 63 -0.58 25.78 -0.21
CA SER A 63 -0.50 24.72 0.80
C SER A 63 -1.59 23.65 0.58
N ILE A 64 -2.81 24.07 0.25
CA ILE A 64 -3.91 23.15 -0.10
C ILE A 64 -3.55 22.34 -1.36
N ALA A 65 -3.01 22.97 -2.39
CA ALA A 65 -2.62 22.29 -3.62
C ALA A 65 -1.48 21.28 -3.37
N GLU A 66 -0.45 21.65 -2.61
CA GLU A 66 0.66 20.76 -2.23
C GLU A 66 0.16 19.57 -1.38
N TYR A 67 -0.75 19.82 -0.44
CA TYR A 67 -1.37 18.78 0.38
C TYR A 67 -2.20 17.80 -0.44
N GLN A 68 -3.03 18.31 -1.37
CA GLN A 68 -3.83 17.46 -2.28
C GLN A 68 -2.93 16.62 -3.17
N ALA A 69 -1.88 17.20 -3.76
CA ALA A 69 -0.91 16.47 -4.57
C ALA A 69 -0.19 15.38 -3.76
N ALA A 70 0.18 15.66 -2.50
CA ALA A 70 0.80 14.69 -1.61
C ALA A 70 -0.16 13.54 -1.27
N LEU A 71 -1.44 13.84 -1.02
CA LEU A 71 -2.47 12.82 -0.77
C LEU A 71 -2.68 11.90 -1.99
N ASP A 72 -2.79 12.47 -3.18
CA ASP A 72 -3.01 11.68 -4.39
C ASP A 72 -1.79 10.80 -4.71
N LYS A 73 -0.58 11.36 -4.58
CA LYS A 73 0.66 10.58 -4.69
C LYS A 73 0.70 9.42 -3.69
N ALA A 74 0.40 9.68 -2.42
CA ALA A 74 0.37 8.65 -1.38
C ALA A 74 -0.65 7.55 -1.67
N LYS A 75 -1.84 7.90 -2.18
CA LYS A 75 -2.86 6.91 -2.61
C LYS A 75 -2.35 6.05 -3.75
N THR A 76 -1.76 6.66 -4.79
CA THR A 76 -1.20 5.92 -5.93
C THR A 76 -0.09 4.98 -5.50
N GLU A 77 0.84 5.45 -4.66
CA GLU A 77 1.93 4.62 -4.13
C GLU A 77 1.41 3.46 -3.26
N ALA A 78 0.41 3.71 -2.42
CA ALA A 78 -0.22 2.67 -1.60
C ALA A 78 -0.90 1.60 -2.48
N MET A 79 -1.66 2.01 -3.52
CA MET A 79 -2.29 1.08 -4.45
C MET A 79 -1.23 0.25 -5.20
N ALA A 80 -0.15 0.88 -5.66
CA ALA A 80 0.95 0.18 -6.32
C ALA A 80 1.64 -0.82 -5.39
N MET A 81 1.85 -0.45 -4.12
CA MET A 81 2.44 -1.32 -3.11
C MET A 81 1.56 -2.55 -2.83
N VAL A 82 0.24 -2.35 -2.68
CA VAL A 82 -0.72 -3.44 -2.48
C VAL A 82 -0.73 -4.38 -3.68
N GLN A 83 -0.73 -3.84 -4.91
CA GLN A 83 -0.70 -4.66 -6.11
C GLN A 83 0.59 -5.48 -6.19
N LYS A 84 1.74 -4.84 -5.96
CA LYS A 84 3.05 -5.53 -5.94
C LYS A 84 3.08 -6.65 -4.90
N ALA A 85 2.58 -6.41 -3.69
CA ALA A 85 2.52 -7.41 -2.64
C ALA A 85 1.61 -8.59 -3.02
N ARG A 86 0.47 -8.34 -3.68
CA ARG A 86 -0.42 -9.39 -4.21
C ARG A 86 0.28 -10.22 -5.27
N ASP A 87 0.98 -9.58 -6.21
CA ASP A 87 1.68 -10.26 -7.30
C ASP A 87 2.86 -11.09 -6.78
N GLU A 88 3.58 -10.61 -5.77
CA GLU A 88 4.63 -11.36 -5.08
C GLU A 88 4.07 -12.56 -4.31
N ALA A 89 3.00 -12.36 -3.53
CA ALA A 89 2.34 -13.44 -2.79
C ALA A 89 1.78 -14.53 -3.73
N ALA A 90 1.18 -14.13 -4.86
CA ALA A 90 0.67 -15.06 -5.87
C ALA A 90 1.81 -15.89 -6.50
N ARG A 91 2.94 -15.24 -6.84
CA ARG A 91 4.12 -15.93 -7.38
C ARG A 91 4.74 -16.89 -6.38
N GLU A 92 4.85 -16.49 -5.11
CA GLU A 92 5.38 -17.36 -4.07
C GLU A 92 4.46 -18.55 -3.79
N SER A 93 3.15 -18.32 -3.76
CA SER A 93 2.16 -19.39 -3.62
C SER A 93 2.27 -20.41 -4.76
N ALA A 94 2.31 -19.94 -6.01
CA ALA A 94 2.49 -20.80 -7.17
C ALA A 94 3.80 -21.61 -7.11
N ARG A 95 4.90 -20.99 -6.68
CA ARG A 95 6.18 -21.69 -6.49
C ARG A 95 6.08 -22.78 -5.43
N ARG A 96 5.48 -22.48 -4.27
CA ARG A 96 5.30 -23.44 -3.17
C ARG A 96 4.40 -24.61 -3.58
N ILE A 97 3.32 -24.34 -4.31
CA ILE A 97 2.45 -25.38 -4.85
C ILE A 97 3.24 -26.31 -5.78
N ALA A 98 3.98 -25.75 -6.76
CA ALA A 98 4.78 -26.55 -7.68
C ALA A 98 5.87 -27.39 -6.97
N GLU A 99 6.52 -26.84 -5.94
CA GLU A 99 7.49 -27.57 -5.11
C GLU A 99 6.84 -28.74 -4.35
N VAL A 100 5.65 -28.52 -3.79
CA VAL A 100 4.90 -29.55 -3.05
C VAL A 100 4.39 -30.64 -3.99
N GLU A 101 3.87 -30.27 -5.17
CA GLU A 101 3.44 -31.23 -6.19
C GLU A 101 4.61 -32.11 -6.67
N ALA A 102 5.77 -31.51 -6.93
CA ALA A 102 6.97 -32.26 -7.30
C ALA A 102 7.41 -33.24 -6.21
N LYS A 103 7.39 -32.82 -4.94
CA LYS A 103 7.69 -33.70 -3.79
C LYS A 103 6.67 -34.83 -3.67
N LEU A 104 5.39 -34.54 -3.81
CA LEU A 104 4.33 -35.54 -3.70
C LEU A 104 4.42 -36.57 -4.83
N ALA A 105 4.68 -36.13 -6.07
CA ALA A 105 4.89 -37.03 -7.20
C ALA A 105 6.10 -37.95 -6.98
N ALA A 106 7.22 -37.42 -6.47
CA ALA A 106 8.39 -38.23 -6.15
C ALA A 106 8.11 -39.25 -5.03
N GLN A 107 7.39 -38.85 -3.97
CA GLN A 107 6.99 -39.74 -2.88
C GLN A 107 6.05 -40.84 -3.36
N SER A 108 5.06 -40.50 -4.20
CA SER A 108 4.12 -41.47 -4.77
C SER A 108 4.86 -42.50 -5.62
N LYS A 109 5.76 -42.07 -6.51
CA LYS A 109 6.57 -42.98 -7.31
C LYS A 109 7.47 -43.88 -6.45
N ALA A 110 8.06 -43.34 -5.39
CA ALA A 110 8.87 -44.11 -4.45
C ALA A 110 8.05 -45.12 -3.63
N ALA A 111 6.80 -44.79 -3.29
CA ALA A 111 5.88 -45.69 -2.62
C ALA A 111 5.41 -46.82 -3.56
N GLU A 112 5.07 -46.49 -4.81
CA GLU A 112 4.72 -47.47 -5.84
C GLU A 112 5.87 -48.47 -6.09
N ALA A 113 7.10 -47.97 -6.20
CA ALA A 113 8.28 -48.84 -6.35
C ALA A 113 8.46 -49.79 -5.15
N ARG A 114 8.31 -49.29 -3.93
CA ARG A 114 8.37 -50.13 -2.70
C ARG A 114 7.26 -51.16 -2.65
N ILE A 115 6.04 -50.81 -3.07
CA ILE A 115 4.92 -51.76 -3.14
C ILE A 115 5.20 -52.85 -4.18
N ALA A 116 5.73 -52.47 -5.35
CA ALA A 116 6.08 -53.43 -6.40
C ALA A 116 7.18 -54.40 -5.94
N GLU A 117 8.22 -53.89 -5.27
CA GLU A 117 9.29 -54.70 -4.69
C GLU A 117 8.78 -55.64 -3.60
N ALA A 118 7.97 -55.13 -2.66
CA ALA A 118 7.35 -55.94 -1.61
C ALA A 118 6.45 -57.04 -2.19
N LYS A 119 5.68 -56.74 -3.24
CA LYS A 119 4.85 -57.72 -3.96
C LYS A 119 5.70 -58.79 -4.63
N ALA A 120 6.79 -58.40 -5.30
CA ALA A 120 7.71 -59.34 -5.93
C ALA A 120 8.38 -60.26 -4.89
N GLY A 121 8.83 -59.69 -3.76
CA GLY A 121 9.38 -60.45 -2.64
C GLY A 121 8.38 -61.43 -2.04
N ALA A 122 7.15 -60.98 -1.75
CA ALA A 122 6.09 -61.84 -1.23
C ALA A 122 5.74 -63.00 -2.18
N LEU A 123 5.63 -62.74 -3.49
CA LEU A 123 5.42 -63.79 -4.50
C LEU A 123 6.60 -64.77 -4.55
N GLY A 124 7.84 -64.29 -4.38
CA GLY A 124 9.02 -65.12 -4.24
C GLY A 124 8.95 -66.04 -3.02
N HIS A 125 8.60 -65.51 -1.85
CA HIS A 125 8.41 -66.29 -0.63
C HIS A 125 7.31 -67.35 -0.77
N VAL A 126 6.18 -67.02 -1.43
CA VAL A 126 5.10 -67.98 -1.70
C VAL A 126 5.58 -69.10 -2.63
N ARG A 127 6.33 -68.78 -3.69
CA ARG A 127 6.92 -69.81 -4.58
C ARG A 127 7.90 -70.71 -3.83
N GLY A 128 8.74 -70.14 -2.97
CA GLY A 128 9.67 -70.90 -2.12
C GLY A 128 8.93 -71.85 -1.18
N ALA A 129 7.99 -71.34 -0.39
CA ALA A 129 7.19 -72.14 0.53
C ALA A 129 6.37 -73.24 -0.18
N ALA A 130 5.83 -72.95 -1.37
CA ALA A 130 5.14 -73.95 -2.19
C ALA A 130 6.08 -75.04 -2.71
N ALA A 131 7.31 -74.69 -3.11
CA ALA A 131 8.34 -75.65 -3.49
C ALA A 131 8.75 -76.52 -2.30
N ASP A 132 9.00 -75.94 -1.13
CA ASP A 132 9.38 -76.69 0.07
C ASP A 132 8.27 -77.68 0.50
N LEU A 133 7.01 -77.24 0.47
CA LEU A 133 5.85 -78.09 0.76
C LEU A 133 5.69 -79.21 -0.27
N ALA A 134 5.80 -78.90 -1.57
CA ALA A 134 5.71 -79.89 -2.64
C ALA A 134 6.84 -80.93 -2.56
N GLY A 135 8.07 -80.49 -2.27
CA GLY A 135 9.22 -81.38 -2.06
C GLY A 135 9.01 -82.33 -0.89
N SER A 136 8.57 -81.79 0.25
CA SER A 136 8.25 -82.57 1.45
C SER A 136 7.14 -83.61 1.21
N LEU A 137 6.14 -83.28 0.38
CA LEU A 137 5.08 -84.22 0.00
C LEU A 137 5.61 -85.33 -0.92
N VAL A 138 6.39 -84.98 -1.96
CA VAL A 138 6.95 -85.96 -2.90
C VAL A 138 7.90 -86.91 -2.19
N GLU A 139 8.77 -86.41 -1.31
CA GLU A 139 9.67 -87.24 -0.51
C GLU A 139 8.91 -88.25 0.36
N LYS A 140 7.82 -87.81 1.02
CA LYS A 140 6.96 -88.71 1.82
C LYS A 140 6.18 -89.74 0.99
N LEU A 141 5.85 -89.45 -0.27
CA LEU A 141 5.04 -90.31 -1.14
C LEU A 141 5.87 -91.30 -1.97
N VAL A 142 7.03 -90.86 -2.46
CA VAL A 142 7.84 -91.60 -3.46
C VAL A 142 9.15 -92.12 -2.84
N GLY A 143 9.55 -91.62 -1.66
CA GLY A 143 10.75 -92.07 -0.94
C GLY A 143 12.08 -91.58 -1.53
N GLN A 144 12.04 -90.77 -2.60
CA GLN A 144 13.19 -90.08 -3.16
C GLN A 144 12.95 -88.57 -3.21
N ALA A 145 13.95 -87.80 -2.80
CA ALA A 145 13.93 -86.34 -2.89
C ALA A 145 14.11 -85.91 -4.36
N PRO A 146 13.16 -85.18 -4.95
CA PRO A 146 13.31 -84.65 -6.30
C PRO A 146 14.40 -83.58 -6.37
N SER A 147 15.00 -83.37 -7.55
CA SER A 147 16.02 -82.33 -7.71
C SER A 147 15.41 -80.94 -7.50
N THR A 148 16.12 -80.07 -6.77
CA THR A 148 15.64 -78.72 -6.43
C THR A 148 15.31 -77.90 -7.67
N ALA A 149 16.08 -78.07 -8.74
CA ALA A 149 15.88 -77.38 -10.02
C ALA A 149 14.58 -77.80 -10.73
N GLU A 150 14.27 -79.11 -10.77
CA GLU A 150 13.05 -79.62 -11.40
C GLU A 150 11.81 -79.24 -10.59
N LEU A 151 11.90 -79.26 -9.26
CA LEU A 151 10.82 -78.90 -8.36
C LEU A 151 10.43 -77.43 -8.50
N GLN A 152 11.42 -76.52 -8.50
CA GLN A 152 11.16 -75.10 -8.71
C GLN A 152 10.57 -74.80 -10.10
N ALA A 153 11.07 -75.48 -11.15
CA ALA A 153 10.52 -75.34 -12.50
C ALA A 153 9.08 -75.91 -12.64
N ALA A 154 8.74 -76.97 -11.90
CA ALA A 154 7.39 -77.54 -11.89
C ALA A 154 6.40 -76.63 -11.13
N VAL A 155 6.79 -76.13 -9.96
CA VAL A 155 5.97 -75.20 -9.16
C VAL A 155 5.79 -73.87 -9.89
N GLY A 156 6.84 -73.34 -10.54
CA GLY A 156 6.73 -72.15 -11.39
C GLY A 156 5.68 -72.32 -12.50
N ARG A 157 5.76 -73.41 -13.28
CA ARG A 157 4.78 -73.71 -14.33
C ARG A 157 3.35 -73.91 -13.81
N ALA A 158 3.19 -74.44 -12.60
CA ALA A 158 1.87 -74.62 -11.98
C ALA A 158 1.27 -73.30 -11.47
N MET A 159 2.10 -72.41 -10.93
CA MET A 159 1.68 -71.09 -10.43
C MET A 159 1.34 -70.14 -11.58
N ASP A 160 2.12 -70.15 -12.66
CA ASP A 160 1.89 -69.29 -13.83
C ASP A 160 0.66 -69.73 -14.66
N ARG A 161 0.20 -70.98 -14.53
CA ARG A 161 -1.06 -71.45 -15.12
C ARG A 161 -2.33 -70.95 -14.42
N ARG A 162 -2.19 -70.40 -13.21
CA ARG A 162 -3.31 -70.05 -12.32
C ARG A 162 -3.55 -68.53 -12.21
N GLN A 163 -2.65 -67.72 -12.77
CA GLN A 163 -2.86 -66.29 -13.05
C GLN A 163 -3.49 -66.12 -14.42
#